data_AF-A0AAW5ELI4-F1
#
_entry.id   AF-A0AAW5ELI4-F1
#
_cell.length_a   1.000
_cell.length_b   1.000
_cell.length_c   1.000
_cell.angle_alpha   90.00
_cell.angle_beta   90.00
_cell.angle_gamma   90.00
#
_symmetry.space_group_name_H-M   'P 1'
#
loop_
_entity.id
_entity.type
_entity.pdbx_description
1 polymer ?
#
loop_
_entity_poly.entity_id
_entity_poly.type
_entity_poly.pdbx_seq_one_letter_code
_entity_poly.pdbx_strand_id
1 'polypeptide(L)'
;SLDGKDFSFVLINPYLIRPDYEFEIPTYYQELLSLTPESNMKIFNIVAIAKSIEESTVNFLAPVVINLDNNSMVQVILDTVAYPNFFQADQIA
;
A
#
# COMPACT_ATOMS: atom_id res chain seq x y z
N SER A 1 4.28 -15.97 -3.21
CA SER A 1 5.00 -16.67 -4.31
C SER A 1 4.00 -17.50 -5.12
N LEU A 2 4.21 -17.71 -6.43
CA LEU A 2 3.30 -18.51 -7.28
C LEU A 2 3.19 -19.98 -6.85
N ASP A 3 4.11 -20.46 -6.02
CA ASP A 3 4.07 -21.76 -5.37
C ASP A 3 3.61 -21.72 -3.90
N GLY A 4 3.34 -20.52 -3.36
CA GLY A 4 2.82 -20.27 -2.01
C GLY A 4 3.71 -20.75 -0.85
N LYS A 5 4.87 -21.33 -1.12
CA LYS A 5 5.64 -22.09 -0.12
C LYS A 5 6.61 -21.25 0.69
N ASP A 6 7.09 -20.15 0.12
CA ASP A 6 8.24 -19.45 0.70
C ASP A 6 7.91 -18.09 1.31
N PHE A 7 6.84 -17.41 0.86
CA PHE A 7 6.61 -16.03 1.29
C PHE A 7 5.23 -15.46 0.89
N SER A 8 4.57 -14.81 1.84
CA SER A 8 3.31 -14.07 1.67
C SER A 8 3.31 -12.80 2.53
N PHE A 9 2.77 -11.71 1.99
CA PHE A 9 2.45 -10.50 2.77
C PHE A 9 0.97 -10.50 3.19
N VAL A 10 0.70 -9.96 4.37
CA VAL A 10 -0.66 -9.58 4.77
C VAL A 10 -0.91 -8.17 4.26
N LEU A 11 -2.00 -8.00 3.53
CA LEU A 11 -2.43 -6.73 2.97
C LEU A 11 -3.72 -6.26 3.67
N ILE A 12 -3.83 -4.96 3.89
CA ILE A 12 -5.03 -4.33 4.41
C ILE A 12 -5.47 -3.19 3.50
N ASN A 13 -6.78 -2.99 3.38
CA ASN A 13 -7.32 -1.77 2.82
C ASN A 13 -7.03 -0.63 3.81
N PRO A 14 -6.15 0.33 3.48
CA PRO A 14 -5.71 1.36 4.43
C PRO A 14 -6.86 2.23 4.94
N TYR A 15 -7.89 2.45 4.12
CA TYR A 15 -9.03 3.30 4.45
C TYR A 15 -9.91 2.75 5.58
N LEU A 16 -9.74 1.46 5.94
CA LEU A 16 -10.44 0.86 7.09
C LEU A 16 -9.81 1.24 8.43
N ILE A 17 -8.51 1.56 8.44
CA ILE A 17 -7.78 1.95 9.65
C ILE A 17 -7.60 3.47 9.69
N ARG A 18 -7.30 4.07 8.54
CA ARG A 18 -7.01 5.49 8.38
C ARG A 18 -7.88 6.08 7.26
N PRO A 19 -9.13 6.49 7.57
CA PRO A 19 -10.08 6.98 6.56
C PRO A 19 -9.61 8.25 5.82
N ASP A 20 -8.71 9.01 6.43
CA ASP A 20 -8.07 10.22 5.89
C ASP A 20 -6.75 9.94 5.16
N TYR A 21 -6.43 8.67 4.87
CA TYR A 21 -5.22 8.29 4.15
C TYR A 21 -5.27 8.74 2.69
N GLU A 22 -4.68 9.89 2.39
CA GLU A 22 -4.66 10.46 1.04
C GLU A 22 -3.22 10.69 0.56
N PHE A 23 -2.95 10.30 -0.69
CA PHE A 23 -1.66 10.53 -1.34
C PHE A 23 -1.83 10.60 -2.86
N GLU A 24 -0.92 11.33 -3.50
CA GLU A 24 -0.76 11.33 -4.94
C GLU A 24 0.20 10.23 -5.37
N ILE A 25 -0.18 9.45 -6.39
CA ILE A 25 0.72 8.49 -7.04
C ILE A 25 1.66 9.29 -7.96
N PRO A 26 2.99 9.27 -7.77
CA PRO A 26 3.92 9.94 -8.66
C PRO A 26 3.73 9.53 -10.13
N THR A 27 3.87 10.49 -11.07
CA THR A 27 3.61 10.28 -12.51
C THR A 27 4.34 9.08 -13.08
N TYR A 28 5.59 8.84 -12.68
CA TYR A 28 6.37 7.69 -13.18
C TYR A 28 5.76 6.34 -12.80
N TYR A 29 5.11 6.22 -11.63
CA TYR A 29 4.36 5.01 -11.27
C TYR A 29 3.04 4.90 -12.03
N GLN A 30 2.37 6.03 -12.29
CA GLN A 30 1.17 6.04 -13.13
C GLN A 30 1.50 5.53 -14.55
N GLU A 31 2.58 6.03 -15.15
CA GLU A 31 3.06 5.57 -16.45
C GLU A 31 3.46 4.09 -16.42
N LEU A 32 4.23 3.66 -15.40
CA LEU A 32 4.66 2.27 -15.24
C LEU A 32 3.48 1.28 -15.16
N LEU A 33 2.41 1.67 -14.47
CA LEU A 33 1.20 0.87 -14.32
C LEU A 33 0.15 1.12 -15.42
N SER A 34 0.41 2.04 -16.36
CA SER A 34 -0.56 2.50 -17.37
C SER A 34 -1.89 2.94 -16.75
N LEU A 35 -1.83 3.74 -15.68
CA LEU A 35 -3.00 4.28 -15.00
C LEU A 35 -3.64 5.43 -15.78
N THR A 36 -4.97 5.45 -15.77
CA THR A 36 -5.84 6.51 -16.25
C THR A 36 -6.88 6.81 -15.17
N PRO A 37 -7.62 7.94 -15.24
CA PRO A 37 -8.69 8.25 -14.28
C PRO A 37 -9.77 7.17 -14.17
N GLU A 38 -9.95 6.34 -15.20
CA GLU A 38 -10.94 5.26 -15.28
C GLU A 38 -10.37 3.88 -14.92
N SER A 39 -9.07 3.78 -14.60
CA SER A 39 -8.44 2.50 -14.30
C SER A 39 -9.07 1.81 -13.09
N ASN A 40 -9.30 0.50 -13.19
CA ASN A 40 -9.76 -0.32 -12.09
C ASN A 40 -8.62 -0.60 -11.12
N MET A 41 -8.37 0.37 -10.24
CA MET A 41 -7.26 0.34 -9.30
C MET A 41 -7.66 -0.19 -7.91
N LYS A 42 -6.74 -0.89 -7.26
CA LYS A 42 -6.80 -1.19 -5.81
C LYS A 42 -5.57 -0.67 -5.10
N ILE A 43 -5.78 -0.18 -3.88
CA ILE A 43 -4.73 0.29 -2.98
C ILE A 43 -4.76 -0.57 -1.72
N PHE A 44 -3.59 -1.02 -1.30
CA PHE A 44 -3.39 -1.77 -0.07
C PHE A 44 -2.12 -1.30 0.64
N ASN A 45 -2.03 -1.56 1.94
CA ASN A 45 -0.78 -1.41 2.68
C ASN A 45 -0.36 -2.75 3.28
N ILE A 46 0.95 -2.96 3.38
CA ILE A 46 1.49 -4.17 3.99
C ILE A 46 1.41 -4.06 5.51
N VAL A 47 0.97 -5.13 6.14
CA VAL A 47 0.92 -5.29 7.60
C VAL A 47 2.10 -6.16 8.04
N ALA A 48 2.88 -5.66 8.99
CA ALA A 48 3.81 -6.46 9.78
C ALA A 48 3.06 -7.02 10.99
N ILE A 49 2.71 -8.31 10.92
CA ILE A 49 1.94 -8.99 11.97
C ILE A 49 2.85 -9.29 13.17
N ALA A 50 2.46 -8.81 14.34
CA ALA A 50 3.07 -9.11 15.63
C ALA A 50 2.31 -10.24 16.36
N LYS A 51 2.58 -10.43 17.65
CA LYS A 51 1.87 -11.45 18.45
C LYS A 51 0.39 -11.12 18.64
N SER A 52 0.03 -9.83 18.66
CA SER A 52 -1.35 -9.36 18.68
C SER A 52 -1.60 -8.33 17.56
N ILE A 53 -2.87 -8.03 17.30
CA ILE A 53 -3.25 -7.04 16.27
C ILE A 53 -2.85 -5.63 16.71
N GLU A 54 -2.97 -5.32 18.00
CA GLU A 54 -2.63 -4.03 18.60
C GLU A 54 -1.12 -3.75 18.50
N GLU A 55 -0.29 -4.79 18.57
CA GLU A 55 1.16 -4.68 18.39
C GLU A 55 1.59 -4.71 16.92
N SER A 56 0.68 -5.04 15.99
CA SER A 56 0.97 -5.11 14.56
C SER A 56 1.04 -3.70 13.97
N THR A 57 1.85 -3.54 12.93
CA THR A 57 2.08 -2.24 12.30
C THR A 57 1.78 -2.25 10.81
N VAL A 58 1.36 -1.11 10.27
CA VAL A 58 1.09 -0.88 8.86
C VAL A 58 2.11 0.09 8.28
N ASN A 59 2.56 -0.19 7.07
CA ASN A 59 3.45 0.72 6.35
C ASN A 59 2.67 1.71 5.49
N PHE A 60 2.42 2.92 6.01
CA PHE A 60 1.71 3.99 5.28
C PHE A 60 2.60 4.78 4.31
N LEU A 61 3.93 4.61 4.36
CA LEU A 61 4.86 5.24 3.42
C LEU A 61 5.02 4.47 2.10
N ALA A 62 4.57 3.21 2.06
CA ALA A 62 4.80 2.35 0.92
C ALA A 62 3.54 1.57 0.48
N PRO A 63 2.46 2.26 0.05
CA PRO A 63 1.25 1.61 -0.43
C PRO A 63 1.52 0.76 -1.68
N VAL A 64 0.82 -0.37 -1.76
CA VAL A 64 0.75 -1.23 -2.93
C VAL A 64 -0.40 -0.74 -3.80
N VAL A 65 -0.06 -0.36 -5.03
CA VAL A 65 -1.03 0.04 -6.05
C VAL A 65 -1.11 -1.08 -7.09
N ILE A 66 -2.32 -1.54 -7.36
CA ILE A 66 -2.61 -2.62 -8.31
C ILE A 66 -3.53 -2.07 -9.39
N ASN A 67 -3.14 -2.22 -10.65
CA ASN A 67 -4.02 -2.02 -11.79
C ASN A 67 -4.61 -3.38 -12.21
N LEU A 68 -5.91 -3.56 -11.98
CA LEU A 68 -6.60 -4.81 -12.29
C LEU A 68 -6.86 -4.99 -13.79
N ASP A 69 -6.82 -3.91 -14.58
CA ASP A 69 -7.11 -3.97 -16.01
C ASP A 69 -5.98 -4.67 -16.79
N ASN A 70 -4.73 -4.53 -16.32
CA ASN A 70 -3.54 -5.13 -16.93
C ASN A 70 -2.76 -6.09 -16.01
N ASN A 71 -3.27 -6.35 -14.80
CA ASN A 71 -2.65 -7.21 -13.78
C ASN A 71 -1.23 -6.78 -13.37
N SER A 72 -0.93 -5.48 -13.44
CA SER A 72 0.32 -4.92 -12.96
C SER A 72 0.19 -4.38 -11.53
N MET A 73 1.29 -4.34 -10.79
CA MET A 73 1.33 -3.78 -9.45
C MET A 73 2.68 -3.16 -9.14
N VAL A 74 2.70 -2.15 -8.27
CA VAL A 74 3.91 -1.55 -7.74
C VAL A 74 3.73 -1.18 -6.28
N GLN A 75 4.83 -1.16 -5.53
CA GLN A 75 4.86 -0.51 -4.23
C GLN A 75 5.35 0.92 -4.42
N VAL A 76 4.47 1.89 -4.18
CA VAL A 76 4.77 3.32 -4.33
C VAL A 76 5.49 3.79 -3.08
N ILE A 77 6.71 4.31 -3.21
CA ILE A 77 7.42 4.94 -2.08
C ILE A 77 7.03 6.42 -1.99
N LEU A 78 6.43 6.81 -0.87
CA LEU A 78 6.01 8.18 -0.59
C LEU A 78 7.13 8.97 0.10
N ASP A 79 7.26 10.25 -0.28
CA ASP A 79 8.25 11.16 0.29
C ASP A 79 7.80 11.63 1.68
N THR A 80 8.64 11.44 2.70
CA THR A 80 8.32 11.81 4.09
C THR A 80 8.19 13.32 4.31
N VAL A 81 8.77 14.14 3.44
CA VAL A 81 8.62 15.61 3.49
C VAL A 81 7.23 16.00 3.01
N ALA A 82 6.72 15.35 1.97
CA ALA A 82 5.37 15.57 1.45
C ALA A 82 4.30 14.95 2.35
N TYR A 83 4.60 13.82 2.99
CA TYR A 83 3.69 13.05 3.84
C TYR A 83 4.25 12.84 5.25
N PRO A 84 4.41 13.90 6.05
CA PRO A 84 5.09 13.83 7.36
C PRO A 84 4.33 13.01 8.41
N ASN A 85 3.05 12.74 8.17
CA ASN A 85 2.19 11.97 9.09
C ASN A 85 2.11 10.48 8.73
N PHE A 86 2.83 10.03 7.70
CA PHE A 86 2.91 8.63 7.32
C PHE A 86 4.22 8.03 7.80
N PHE A 87 4.12 6.84 8.39
CA PHE A 87 5.26 6.12 8.96
C PHE A 87 5.35 4.72 8.36
N GLN A 88 6.57 4.17 8.38
CA GLN A 88 6.81 2.82 7.89
C GLN A 88 6.21 1.74 8.82
N ALA A 89 6.07 2.06 10.11
CA ALA A 89 5.52 1.17 11.12
C ALA A 89 4.57 1.98 12.02
N ASP A 90 3.34 2.15 11.56
CA ASP A 90 2.26 2.81 12.31
C ASP A 90 1.38 1.74 12.97
N GLN A 91 0.99 1.90 14.23
CA GLN A 91 0.18 0.88 14.92
C GLN A 91 -1.24 0.84 14.35
N ILE A 92 -1.85 -0.35 14.34
CA ILE A 92 -3.23 -0.53 13.83
C ILE A 92 -4.27 0.13 14.77
N ALA A 93 -3.94 0.32 16.04
CA ALA A 93 -4.82 0.83 17.10
C ALA A 93 -4.17 1.99 17.88
#